data_AF-A0A1M7ZL13-F1
#
_entry.id   AF-A0A1M7ZL13-F1
#
_cell.length_a   1.000
_cell.length_b   1.000
_cell.length_c   1.000
_cell.angle_alpha   90.00
_cell.angle_beta   90.00
_cell.angle_gamma   90.00
#
_symmetry.space_group_name_H-M   'P 1'
#
loop_
_entity.id
_entity.type
_entity.pdbx_description
1 polymer ?
#
loop_
_entity_poly.entity_id
_entity_poly.type
_entity_poly.pdbx_seq_one_letter_code
_entity_poly.pdbx_strand_id
1 'polypeptide(L)'
;MNYQIRLPFRIFLFFLIIGCSEKAEESQSTKEVQAVLRPVGLTKLPTGSTMGFLTSSISYKWDEENKEGVISIYNVANNSILNFKEDNPIDYQEIILEEDGPNSVGNLGLLASHLYHNKDSIFIYNNPLGKLFLINTKGSLIDSYLITDYKSKENFPAPFPSTLRPFFQVNNSILIPCGINNYLDKYTNYPSTLSLDLKTKKISYNSVYPEIYDQAFWGVSFKWDTGLAINYSKAQIIFNYPISNELYISDLSFTESKAINISSKYFDSPQPFSSNPKAYLDINKKFDYKSMENEAMSHSDFAGILYDEFNNVYYRIVYLRPNLEEIKAGNKAPNFSIITLDENLQKIGEDFFDQKTYDNSMIFVSSKGLNIARKDLFYENEELIQFEVFTPKKNKTQFNKKKL
;
A
#
# COMPACT_ATOMS: atom_id res chain seq x y z
N MET A 1 -69.26 46.22 48.71
CA MET A 1 -69.66 45.02 49.47
C MET A 1 -69.68 43.84 48.50
N ASN A 2 -68.75 42.90 48.70
CA ASN A 2 -68.57 41.56 48.09
C ASN A 2 -69.01 41.25 46.64
N TYR A 3 -67.97 41.01 45.82
CA TYR A 3 -67.77 40.01 44.76
C TYR A 3 -68.98 39.41 44.02
N GLN A 4 -68.93 39.50 42.69
CA GLN A 4 -68.89 38.33 41.81
C GLN A 4 -68.31 38.70 40.42
N ILE A 5 -67.28 37.96 40.02
CA ILE A 5 -66.59 38.04 38.73
C ILE A 5 -67.27 37.05 37.77
N ARG A 6 -67.74 37.53 36.62
CA ARG A 6 -67.94 36.73 35.39
C ARG A 6 -67.63 37.60 34.18
N LEU A 7 -66.53 37.32 33.49
CA LEU A 7 -66.20 37.87 32.18
C LEU A 7 -66.80 36.97 31.08
N PRO A 8 -67.36 37.54 29.99
CA PRO A 8 -68.02 36.77 28.95
C PRO A 8 -67.08 36.32 27.81
N PHE A 9 -67.41 35.14 27.34
CA PHE A 9 -67.15 34.54 26.02
C PHE A 9 -66.94 35.56 24.88
N ARG A 10 -65.79 35.46 24.19
CA ARG A 10 -65.64 35.85 22.78
C ARG A 10 -64.89 34.76 22.03
N ILE A 11 -65.60 34.15 21.08
CA ILE A 11 -65.11 33.20 20.10
C ILE A 11 -64.17 33.96 19.16
N PHE A 12 -62.90 33.54 19.09
CA PHE A 12 -61.95 33.99 18.08
C PHE A 12 -61.67 32.82 17.12
N LEU A 13 -62.02 33.05 15.86
CA LEU A 13 -61.79 32.16 14.73
C LEU A 13 -60.28 32.13 14.44
N PHE A 14 -59.61 30.99 14.67
CA PHE A 14 -58.21 30.80 14.28
C PHE A 14 -58.16 30.46 12.79
N PHE A 15 -57.64 31.38 11.97
CA PHE A 15 -57.19 31.08 10.62
C PHE A 15 -55.89 30.27 10.69
N LEU A 16 -55.96 28.99 10.33
CA LEU A 16 -54.80 28.15 10.02
C LEU A 16 -54.20 28.61 8.68
N ILE A 17 -53.13 29.41 8.75
CA ILE A 17 -52.28 29.68 7.59
C ILE A 17 -51.33 28.48 7.48
N ILE A 18 -51.64 27.57 6.56
CA ILE A 18 -50.71 26.51 6.12
C ILE A 18 -49.63 27.21 5.29
N GLY A 19 -48.56 27.61 5.96
CA GLY A 19 -47.31 28.00 5.30
C GLY A 19 -46.61 26.74 4.83
N CYS A 20 -46.69 26.47 3.53
CA CYS A 20 -45.85 25.49 2.86
C CYS A 20 -44.44 26.08 2.81
N SER A 21 -43.59 25.76 3.78
CA SER A 21 -42.15 25.93 3.60
C SER A 21 -41.66 24.71 2.85
N GLU A 22 -41.50 24.85 1.53
CA GLU A 22 -40.54 24.01 0.82
C GLU A 22 -39.18 24.26 1.49
N LYS A 23 -38.79 23.35 2.39
CA LYS A 23 -37.38 23.14 2.69
C LYS A 23 -36.75 22.76 1.37
N ALA A 24 -36.11 23.71 0.71
CA ALA A 24 -35.07 23.41 -0.24
C ALA A 24 -34.06 22.56 0.52
N GLU A 25 -34.08 21.25 0.28
CA GLU A 25 -32.89 20.43 0.48
C GLU A 25 -31.84 21.07 -0.41
N GLU A 26 -30.96 21.88 0.18
CA GLU A 26 -29.62 22.07 -0.38
C GLU A 26 -28.99 20.68 -0.40
N SER A 27 -29.21 19.95 -1.49
CA SER A 27 -28.30 18.89 -1.89
C SER A 27 -26.96 19.59 -2.06
N GLN A 28 -26.08 19.45 -1.08
CA GLN A 28 -24.66 19.64 -1.32
C GLN A 28 -24.29 18.59 -2.36
N SER A 29 -24.43 18.93 -3.65
CA SER A 29 -23.72 18.24 -4.70
C SER A 29 -22.26 18.61 -4.48
N THR A 30 -21.57 17.85 -3.63
CA THR A 30 -20.12 17.80 -3.65
C THR A 30 -19.77 17.41 -5.08
N LYS A 31 -19.34 18.39 -5.88
CA LYS A 31 -18.77 18.12 -7.19
C LYS A 31 -17.59 17.21 -6.93
N GLU A 32 -17.72 15.92 -7.22
CA GLU A 32 -16.60 14.98 -7.20
C GLU A 32 -15.52 15.57 -8.11
N VAL A 33 -14.45 16.04 -7.50
CA VAL A 33 -13.27 16.47 -8.25
C VAL A 33 -12.67 15.19 -8.79
N GLN A 34 -12.94 14.89 -10.06
CA GLN A 34 -12.38 13.72 -10.72
C GLN A 34 -10.97 14.04 -11.24
N ALA A 35 -9.96 13.65 -10.47
CA ALA A 35 -8.59 13.52 -10.93
C ALA A 35 -8.44 12.23 -11.77
N VAL A 36 -7.63 12.32 -12.81
CA VAL A 36 -7.24 11.19 -13.67
C VAL A 36 -5.71 11.15 -13.70
N LEU A 37 -5.13 9.97 -13.50
CA LEU A 37 -3.72 9.72 -13.71
C LEU A 37 -3.40 9.85 -15.20
N ARG A 38 -2.58 10.83 -15.56
CA ARG A 38 -2.15 11.08 -16.94
C ARG A 38 -0.67 10.76 -17.11
N PRO A 39 -0.30 10.02 -18.16
CA PRO A 39 1.10 9.79 -18.45
C PRO A 39 1.78 11.10 -18.83
N VAL A 40 2.96 11.33 -18.29
CA VAL A 40 3.77 12.54 -18.51
C VAL A 40 5.17 12.25 -19.04
N GLY A 41 5.58 10.98 -19.06
CA GLY A 41 6.88 10.58 -19.58
C GLY A 41 7.21 9.13 -19.28
N LEU A 42 8.44 8.75 -19.63
CA LEU A 42 9.02 7.45 -19.33
C LEU A 42 10.31 7.63 -18.53
N THR A 43 10.44 6.92 -17.42
CA THR A 43 11.72 6.65 -16.77
C THR A 43 12.32 5.41 -17.42
N LYS A 44 13.56 5.49 -17.91
CA LYS A 44 14.24 4.38 -18.59
C LYS A 44 15.49 4.03 -17.80
N LEU A 45 15.55 2.81 -17.29
CA LEU A 45 16.68 2.32 -16.51
C LEU A 45 17.40 1.25 -17.32
N PRO A 46 18.70 1.40 -17.61
CA PRO A 46 19.46 0.35 -18.27
C PRO A 46 19.54 -0.88 -17.36
N THR A 47 19.31 -2.06 -17.93
CA THR A 47 19.45 -3.34 -17.21
C THR A 47 20.90 -3.80 -17.10
N GLY A 48 21.79 -3.23 -17.93
CA GLY A 48 23.14 -3.77 -18.08
C GLY A 48 23.10 -5.20 -18.62
N SER A 49 24.14 -6.00 -18.34
CA SER A 49 24.22 -7.38 -18.84
C SER A 49 23.59 -8.44 -17.93
N THR A 50 23.08 -8.06 -16.75
CA THR A 50 22.69 -9.02 -15.71
C THR A 50 21.31 -8.79 -15.11
N MET A 51 20.66 -7.64 -15.30
CA MET A 51 19.37 -7.37 -14.67
C MET A 51 18.21 -7.94 -15.49
N GLY A 52 17.41 -8.79 -14.87
CA GLY A 52 16.11 -9.21 -15.40
C GLY A 52 14.99 -8.23 -15.04
N PHE A 53 13.80 -8.43 -15.61
CA PHE A 53 12.63 -7.59 -15.31
C PHE A 53 12.20 -7.64 -13.84
N LEU A 54 12.26 -8.83 -13.24
CA LEU A 54 11.70 -9.10 -11.92
C LEU A 54 12.59 -8.52 -10.81
N THR A 55 11.97 -7.74 -9.93
CA THR A 55 12.57 -7.29 -8.67
C THR A 55 11.55 -7.36 -7.55
N SER A 56 12.00 -7.71 -6.34
CA SER A 56 11.16 -7.69 -5.14
C SER A 56 11.17 -6.34 -4.43
N SER A 57 12.06 -5.42 -4.83
CA SER A 57 12.25 -4.17 -4.09
C SER A 57 12.77 -3.02 -4.95
N ILE A 58 12.03 -1.92 -4.88
CA ILE A 58 12.40 -0.62 -5.41
C ILE A 58 12.27 0.39 -4.27
N SER A 59 13.33 1.17 -4.04
CA SER A 59 13.37 2.28 -3.09
C SER A 59 13.66 3.56 -3.85
N TYR A 60 12.98 4.64 -3.48
CA TYR A 60 13.28 5.98 -4.00
C TYR A 60 13.67 6.91 -2.85
N LYS A 61 14.64 7.79 -3.09
CA LYS A 61 15.00 8.83 -2.15
C LYS A 61 15.33 10.13 -2.88
N TRP A 62 14.70 11.21 -2.45
CA TRP A 62 15.11 12.57 -2.82
C TRP A 62 16.14 13.10 -1.82
N ASP A 63 17.29 13.54 -2.33
CA ASP A 63 18.31 14.27 -1.60
C ASP A 63 18.02 15.77 -1.70
N GLU A 64 17.52 16.34 -0.61
CA GLU A 64 17.18 17.77 -0.55
C GLU A 64 18.39 18.69 -0.63
N GLU A 65 19.57 18.25 -0.20
CA GLU A 65 20.80 19.06 -0.19
C GLU A 65 21.36 19.17 -1.61
N ASN A 66 21.45 18.03 -2.30
CA ASN A 66 22.01 17.97 -3.66
C ASN A 66 20.96 18.17 -4.77
N LYS A 67 19.66 18.22 -4.41
CA LYS A 67 18.53 18.31 -5.35
C LYS A 67 18.56 17.20 -6.40
N GLU A 68 18.82 15.98 -5.93
CA GLU A 68 18.99 14.80 -6.77
C GLU A 68 18.09 13.65 -6.25
N GLY A 69 17.39 12.99 -7.17
CA GLY A 69 16.63 11.77 -6.88
C GLY A 69 17.47 10.52 -7.14
N VAL A 70 17.39 9.54 -6.24
CA VAL A 70 17.99 8.22 -6.42
C VAL A 70 16.89 7.16 -6.50
N ILE A 71 16.87 6.42 -7.61
CA ILE A 71 16.05 5.22 -7.79
C ILE A 71 16.96 4.03 -7.51
N SER A 72 16.65 3.25 -6.48
CA SER A 72 17.44 2.10 -6.04
C SER A 72 16.66 0.81 -6.27
N ILE A 73 17.20 -0.13 -7.03
CA ILE A 73 16.54 -1.40 -7.37
C ILE A 73 17.40 -2.58 -6.93
N TYR A 74 16.76 -3.57 -6.31
CA TYR A 74 17.40 -4.85 -6.04
C TYR A 74 17.39 -5.74 -7.29
N ASN A 75 18.57 -6.11 -7.76
CA ASN A 75 18.77 -7.05 -8.86
C ASN A 75 18.91 -8.48 -8.31
N VAL A 76 17.86 -9.27 -8.51
CA VAL A 76 17.77 -10.66 -8.05
C VAL A 76 18.80 -11.55 -8.74
N ALA A 77 19.14 -11.26 -10.00
CA ALA A 77 19.91 -12.16 -10.85
C ALA A 77 21.36 -12.36 -10.40
N ASN A 78 22.00 -11.34 -9.82
CA ASN A 78 23.38 -11.39 -9.35
C ASN A 78 23.55 -10.86 -7.91
N ASN A 79 22.44 -10.80 -7.15
CA ASN A 79 22.42 -10.32 -5.77
C ASN A 79 23.07 -8.93 -5.62
N SER A 80 22.59 -7.93 -6.37
CA SER A 80 23.15 -6.58 -6.34
C SER A 80 22.09 -5.50 -6.12
N ILE A 81 22.52 -4.31 -5.69
CA ILE A 81 21.67 -3.11 -5.65
C ILE A 81 22.18 -2.13 -6.70
N LEU A 82 21.26 -1.68 -7.57
CA LEU A 82 21.52 -0.69 -8.60
C LEU A 82 20.96 0.66 -8.18
N ASN A 83 21.80 1.67 -8.05
CA ASN A 83 21.41 3.03 -7.70
C ASN A 83 21.53 3.94 -8.93
N PHE A 84 20.39 4.34 -9.47
CA PHE A 84 20.27 5.22 -10.63
C PHE A 84 20.01 6.65 -10.18
N LYS A 85 20.69 7.61 -10.79
CA LYS A 85 20.31 9.02 -10.70
C LYS A 85 19.04 9.25 -11.53
N GLU A 86 18.01 9.84 -10.94
CA GLU A 86 16.70 10.03 -11.59
C GLU A 86 16.80 10.83 -12.90
N ASP A 87 17.70 11.81 -12.97
CA ASP A 87 17.87 12.68 -14.15
C ASP A 87 18.93 12.18 -15.14
N ASN A 88 19.79 11.26 -14.74
CA ASN A 88 20.72 10.59 -15.63
C ASN A 88 20.87 9.09 -15.29
N PRO A 89 19.85 8.26 -15.60
CA PRO A 89 19.89 6.84 -15.23
C PRO A 89 20.97 6.02 -15.93
N ILE A 90 21.65 6.55 -16.94
CA ILE A 90 22.75 5.84 -17.63
C ILE A 90 23.98 5.75 -16.71
N ASP A 91 24.18 6.75 -15.84
CA ASP A 91 25.25 6.77 -14.84
C ASP A 91 24.73 6.19 -13.52
N TYR A 92 24.76 4.86 -13.40
CA TYR A 92 24.32 4.14 -12.21
C TYR A 92 25.46 3.43 -11.49
N GLN A 93 25.29 3.28 -10.17
CA GLN A 93 26.19 2.51 -9.34
C GLN A 93 25.62 1.11 -9.12
N GLU A 94 26.42 0.08 -9.34
CA GLU A 94 26.12 -1.29 -8.91
C GLU A 94 26.87 -1.63 -7.63
N ILE A 95 26.15 -2.17 -6.65
CA ILE A 95 26.68 -2.67 -5.38
C ILE A 95 26.44 -4.18 -5.35
N ILE A 96 27.49 -4.97 -5.58
CA ILE A 96 27.43 -6.43 -5.44
C ILE A 96 27.35 -6.78 -3.96
N LEU A 97 26.37 -7.59 -3.58
CA LEU A 97 26.16 -8.00 -2.19
C LEU A 97 26.80 -9.37 -1.96
N GLU A 98 27.71 -9.42 -0.98
CA GLU A 98 28.40 -10.66 -0.61
C GLU A 98 27.40 -11.67 -0.01
N GLU A 99 27.40 -12.91 -0.53
CA GLU A 99 26.64 -14.02 0.06
C GLU A 99 27.37 -14.65 1.26
N ASP A 100 28.70 -14.57 1.28
CA ASP A 100 29.58 -15.12 2.30
C ASP A 100 30.69 -14.12 2.66
N GLY A 101 31.27 -14.26 3.85
CA GLY A 101 32.36 -13.39 4.31
C GLY A 101 31.91 -12.31 5.31
N PRO A 102 32.83 -11.42 5.71
CA PRO A 102 32.58 -10.45 6.79
C PRO A 102 31.56 -9.37 6.43
N ASN A 103 31.31 -9.09 5.14
CA ASN A 103 30.29 -8.14 4.71
C ASN A 103 29.01 -8.83 4.21
N SER A 104 28.86 -10.14 4.44
CA SER A 104 27.74 -10.89 3.88
C SER A 104 26.38 -10.43 4.39
N VAL A 105 25.44 -10.34 3.45
CA VAL A 105 23.99 -10.21 3.73
C VAL A 105 23.20 -11.46 3.33
N GLY A 106 23.93 -12.52 2.94
CA GLY A 106 23.41 -13.78 2.43
C GLY A 106 22.80 -13.67 1.04
N ASN A 107 22.27 -14.79 0.56
CA ASN A 107 21.45 -14.82 -0.64
C ASN A 107 20.06 -14.24 -0.31
N LEU A 108 19.70 -13.16 -1.00
CA LEU A 108 18.45 -12.43 -0.76
C LEU A 108 17.25 -13.05 -1.50
N GLY A 109 17.46 -13.62 -2.70
CA GLY A 109 16.41 -14.19 -3.54
C GLY A 109 15.22 -13.24 -3.78
N LEU A 110 14.03 -13.76 -4.09
CA LEU A 110 12.82 -12.95 -4.33
C LEU A 110 12.12 -12.46 -3.05
N LEU A 111 12.66 -12.79 -1.87
CA LEU A 111 12.06 -12.47 -0.57
C LEU A 111 12.95 -11.49 0.19
N ALA A 112 13.42 -10.45 -0.49
CA ALA A 112 14.17 -9.37 0.11
C ALA A 112 13.55 -8.02 -0.22
N SER A 113 13.75 -7.08 0.70
CA SER A 113 13.40 -5.68 0.49
C SER A 113 14.52 -4.80 0.99
N HIS A 114 14.72 -3.66 0.33
CA HIS A 114 15.69 -2.66 0.79
C HIS A 114 15.06 -1.28 0.92
N LEU A 115 15.74 -0.42 1.69
CA LEU A 115 15.48 1.00 1.83
C LEU A 115 16.80 1.72 1.61
N TYR A 116 16.88 2.49 0.53
CA TYR A 116 17.97 3.43 0.29
C TYR A 116 17.71 4.68 1.14
N HIS A 117 18.49 4.87 2.21
CA HIS A 117 18.37 6.07 3.05
C HIS A 117 19.31 7.18 2.58
N ASN A 118 20.59 6.85 2.37
CA ASN A 118 21.62 7.71 1.79
C ASN A 118 22.87 6.88 1.41
N LYS A 119 23.96 7.53 1.01
CA LYS A 119 25.22 6.87 0.59
C LYS A 119 25.88 6.02 1.67
N ASP A 120 25.68 6.37 2.94
CA ASP A 120 26.26 5.67 4.08
C ASP A 120 25.28 4.70 4.74
N SER A 121 24.04 4.60 4.25
CA SER A 121 23.00 3.81 4.89
C SER A 121 22.00 3.26 3.88
N ILE A 122 22.15 1.97 3.59
CA ILE A 122 21.19 1.16 2.85
C ILE A 122 20.78 0.02 3.77
N PHE A 123 19.49 -0.06 4.08
CA PHE A 123 18.94 -1.14 4.87
C PHE A 123 18.46 -2.26 3.96
N ILE A 124 18.80 -3.50 4.28
CA ILE A 124 18.44 -4.69 3.50
C ILE A 124 17.80 -5.69 4.44
N TYR A 125 16.52 -5.98 4.23
CA TYR A 125 15.83 -7.04 4.94
C TYR A 125 15.91 -8.34 4.14
N ASN A 126 16.63 -9.32 4.69
CA ASN A 126 16.66 -10.68 4.19
C ASN A 126 15.58 -11.49 4.92
N ASN A 127 14.44 -11.73 4.26
CA ASN A 127 13.32 -12.43 4.89
C ASN A 127 13.69 -13.87 5.28
N PRO A 128 14.30 -14.72 4.44
CA PRO A 128 14.69 -16.07 4.87
C PRO A 128 15.57 -16.12 6.12
N LEU A 129 16.46 -15.14 6.31
CA LEU A 129 17.31 -15.05 7.50
C LEU A 129 16.64 -14.34 8.68
N GLY A 130 15.52 -13.65 8.47
CA GLY A 130 14.87 -12.81 9.48
C GLY A 130 15.75 -11.68 9.98
N LYS A 131 16.68 -11.19 9.15
CA LYS A 131 17.68 -10.18 9.52
C LYS A 131 17.54 -8.92 8.69
N LEU A 132 17.71 -7.78 9.35
CA LEU A 132 17.94 -6.49 8.72
C LEU A 132 19.44 -6.19 8.77
N PHE A 133 20.04 -5.93 7.62
CA PHE A 133 21.43 -5.52 7.47
C PHE A 133 21.47 -4.02 7.17
N LEU A 134 22.47 -3.32 7.70
CA LEU A 134 22.80 -1.95 7.34
C LEU A 134 24.16 -1.97 6.64
N ILE A 135 24.20 -1.50 5.40
CA ILE A 135 25.42 -1.40 4.59
C ILE A 135 25.61 0.04 4.08
N ASN A 136 26.80 0.35 3.57
CA ASN A 136 27.05 1.57 2.78
C ASN A 136 27.05 1.28 1.27
N THR A 137 27.20 2.32 0.44
CA THR A 137 27.30 2.17 -1.02
C THR A 137 28.56 1.47 -1.54
N LYS A 138 29.49 1.07 -0.67
CA LYS A 138 30.64 0.22 -1.04
C LYS A 138 30.37 -1.27 -0.78
N GLY A 139 29.16 -1.62 -0.32
CA GLY A 139 28.82 -2.99 0.06
C GLY A 139 29.38 -3.42 1.41
N SER A 140 29.99 -2.51 2.19
CA SER A 140 30.55 -2.86 3.50
C SER A 140 29.44 -2.95 4.55
N LEU A 141 29.44 -4.01 5.34
CA LEU A 141 28.50 -4.20 6.43
C LEU A 141 28.82 -3.25 7.60
N ILE A 142 27.81 -2.50 8.05
CA ILE A 142 27.90 -1.58 9.18
C ILE A 142 27.32 -2.22 10.44
N ASP A 143 26.11 -2.79 10.35
CA ASP A 143 25.47 -3.50 11.47
C ASP A 143 24.45 -4.53 10.94
N SER A 144 24.02 -5.44 11.82
CA SER A 144 22.92 -6.36 11.55
C SER A 144 22.02 -6.53 12.77
N TYR A 145 20.75 -6.79 12.51
CA TYR A 145 19.69 -6.90 13.50
C TYR A 145 18.86 -8.15 13.22
N LEU A 146 18.74 -9.03 14.22
CA LEU A 146 17.78 -10.13 14.16
C LEU A 146 16.38 -9.56 14.40
N ILE A 147 15.54 -9.58 13.38
CA ILE A 147 14.16 -9.08 13.42
C ILE A 147 13.20 -10.18 13.84
N THR A 148 13.37 -11.37 13.24
CA THR A 148 12.51 -12.52 13.49
C THR A 148 13.37 -13.78 13.52
N ASP A 149 13.31 -14.53 14.61
CA ASP A 149 13.98 -15.83 14.68
C ASP A 149 13.04 -16.93 14.21
N TYR A 150 13.05 -17.25 12.91
CA TYR A 150 12.15 -18.28 12.35
C TYR A 150 12.34 -19.70 12.92
N LYS A 151 13.28 -19.93 13.85
CA LYS A 151 13.41 -21.21 14.55
C LYS A 151 12.51 -21.30 15.79
N SER A 152 12.02 -20.17 16.31
CA SER A 152 11.12 -20.17 17.46
C SER A 152 9.74 -20.72 17.10
N LYS A 153 9.00 -21.23 18.08
CA LYS A 153 7.57 -21.57 17.87
C LYS A 153 6.66 -20.36 18.04
N GLU A 154 7.18 -19.29 18.62
CA GLU A 154 6.47 -18.04 18.89
C GLU A 154 6.57 -17.05 17.71
N ASN A 155 7.15 -17.44 16.57
CA ASN A 155 7.58 -16.69 15.36
C ASN A 155 6.69 -15.55 14.85
N PHE A 156 6.45 -14.56 15.68
CA PHE A 156 5.48 -13.54 15.41
C PHE A 156 6.00 -12.18 15.88
N PRO A 157 5.82 -11.15 15.05
CA PRO A 157 5.17 -11.15 13.74
C PRO A 157 6.11 -11.59 12.59
N ALA A 158 5.53 -11.85 11.42
CA ALA A 158 6.26 -12.19 10.19
C ALA A 158 6.44 -10.94 9.31
N PRO A 159 7.62 -10.30 9.28
CA PRO A 159 7.84 -9.09 8.49
C PRO A 159 7.84 -9.45 7.01
N PHE A 160 7.07 -8.72 6.20
CA PHE A 160 6.94 -9.02 4.77
C PHE A 160 6.93 -7.73 3.92
N PRO A 161 7.98 -6.90 4.02
CA PRO A 161 8.09 -5.71 3.20
C PRO A 161 8.34 -6.04 1.73
N SER A 162 7.91 -5.12 0.85
CA SER A 162 8.10 -5.18 -0.60
C SER A 162 7.99 -3.77 -1.19
N THR A 163 8.15 -3.61 -2.51
CA THR A 163 7.92 -2.33 -3.21
C THR A 163 6.57 -1.67 -2.88
N LEU A 164 5.48 -2.44 -2.81
CA LEU A 164 4.14 -1.91 -2.48
C LEU A 164 3.87 -1.80 -0.98
N ARG A 165 4.76 -2.34 -0.16
CA ARG A 165 4.67 -2.39 1.31
C ARG A 165 6.04 -2.03 1.88
N PRO A 166 6.53 -0.82 1.60
CA PRO A 166 7.87 -0.42 2.02
C PRO A 166 7.95 -0.39 3.55
N PHE A 167 9.16 -0.61 4.05
CA PHE A 167 9.49 -0.28 5.43
C PHE A 167 10.14 1.09 5.48
N PHE A 168 10.03 1.76 6.63
CA PHE A 168 10.38 3.17 6.75
C PHE A 168 11.32 3.40 7.91
N GLN A 169 12.20 4.38 7.78
CA GLN A 169 12.88 4.96 8.93
C GLN A 169 12.01 6.04 9.55
N VAL A 170 11.75 5.92 10.86
CA VAL A 170 11.02 6.90 11.66
C VAL A 170 11.90 7.24 12.86
N ASN A 171 12.45 8.46 12.87
CA ASN A 171 13.46 8.88 13.85
C ASN A 171 14.65 7.90 13.88
N ASN A 172 14.92 7.29 15.06
CA ASN A 172 15.98 6.30 15.27
C ASN A 172 15.51 4.84 15.11
N SER A 173 14.32 4.64 14.54
CA SER A 173 13.71 3.32 14.42
C SER A 173 13.39 2.95 12.98
N ILE A 174 13.36 1.65 12.69
CA ILE A 174 12.87 1.08 11.44
C ILE A 174 11.50 0.47 11.69
N LEU A 175 10.47 1.02 11.04
CA LEU A 175 9.10 0.52 11.06
C LEU A 175 8.91 -0.45 9.89
N ILE A 176 8.59 -1.71 10.17
CA ILE A 176 8.44 -2.76 9.17
C ILE A 176 6.98 -3.28 9.20
N PRO A 177 6.31 -3.35 8.02
CA PRO A 177 5.02 -4.01 7.93
C PRO A 177 5.16 -5.51 8.12
N CYS A 178 4.18 -6.10 8.79
CA CYS A 178 4.10 -7.52 9.01
C CYS A 178 2.92 -8.12 8.25
N GLY A 179 3.07 -9.38 7.86
CA GLY A 179 2.04 -10.26 7.35
C GLY A 179 1.58 -11.27 8.41
N ILE A 180 0.71 -12.19 8.00
CA ILE A 180 0.33 -13.35 8.81
C ILE A 180 0.71 -14.63 8.09
N ASN A 181 1.52 -15.46 8.74
CA ASN A 181 2.00 -16.73 8.18
C ASN A 181 1.17 -17.96 8.60
N ASN A 182 0.32 -17.83 9.62
CA ASN A 182 -0.42 -18.94 10.20
C ASN A 182 -1.83 -18.49 10.62
N TYR A 183 -2.78 -19.44 10.70
CA TYR A 183 -4.06 -19.18 11.35
C TYR A 183 -3.87 -18.78 12.82
N LEU A 184 -4.73 -17.88 13.28
CA LEU A 184 -4.74 -17.37 14.65
C LEU A 184 -6.17 -17.44 15.18
N ASP A 185 -6.32 -17.76 16.47
CA ASP A 185 -7.63 -17.71 17.12
C ASP A 185 -8.17 -16.28 17.25
N LYS A 186 -7.27 -15.29 17.28
CA LYS A 186 -7.61 -13.86 17.31
C LYS A 186 -6.55 -13.01 16.64
N TYR A 187 -6.84 -12.51 15.45
CA TYR A 187 -5.99 -11.65 14.65
C TYR A 187 -5.83 -10.26 15.27
N THR A 188 -6.81 -9.74 16.02
CA THR A 188 -6.67 -8.44 16.71
C THR A 188 -5.65 -8.44 17.85
N ASN A 189 -5.06 -9.59 18.19
CA ASN A 189 -3.97 -9.69 19.15
C ASN A 189 -2.61 -9.80 18.46
N TYR A 190 -2.59 -9.80 17.13
CA TYR A 190 -1.42 -10.11 16.35
C TYR A 190 -0.81 -8.85 15.74
N PRO A 191 0.51 -8.63 15.85
CA PRO A 191 1.10 -7.40 15.34
C PRO A 191 1.02 -7.29 13.81
N SER A 192 0.50 -6.17 13.32
CA SER A 192 0.55 -5.81 11.88
C SER A 192 1.79 -5.00 11.51
N THR A 193 2.51 -4.48 12.50
CA THR A 193 3.80 -3.79 12.31
C THR A 193 4.72 -3.98 13.50
N LEU A 194 6.02 -3.92 13.25
CA LEU A 194 7.05 -3.82 14.28
C LEU A 194 7.94 -2.59 14.08
N SER A 195 8.49 -2.07 15.18
CA SER A 195 9.55 -1.07 15.18
C SER A 195 10.82 -1.68 15.77
N LEU A 196 11.94 -1.54 15.06
CA LEU A 196 13.28 -1.79 15.58
C LEU A 196 13.93 -0.46 15.96
N ASP A 197 14.27 -0.25 17.22
CA ASP A 197 15.13 0.88 17.62
C ASP A 197 16.60 0.55 17.30
N LEU A 198 17.23 1.35 16.44
CA LEU A 198 18.57 1.07 15.92
C LEU A 198 19.68 1.19 16.97
N LYS A 199 19.45 1.93 18.05
CA LYS A 199 20.45 2.16 19.12
C LYS A 199 20.40 1.08 20.19
N THR A 200 19.20 0.73 20.63
CA THR A 200 18.95 -0.23 21.70
C THR A 200 18.75 -1.65 21.19
N LYS A 201 18.55 -1.81 19.87
CA LYS A 201 18.22 -3.07 19.18
C LYS A 201 16.92 -3.72 19.69
N LYS A 202 16.07 -2.96 20.36
CA LYS A 202 14.79 -3.44 20.90
C LYS A 202 13.72 -3.43 19.80
N ILE A 203 12.93 -4.49 19.78
CA ILE A 203 11.74 -4.60 18.93
C ILE A 203 10.51 -4.23 19.76
N SER A 204 9.60 -3.47 19.17
CA SER A 204 8.29 -3.13 19.72
C SER A 204 7.20 -3.41 18.69
N TYR A 205 6.02 -3.80 19.15
CA TYR A 205 4.86 -4.08 18.31
C TYR A 205 3.86 -2.95 18.45
N ASN A 206 3.62 -2.23 17.35
CA ASN A 206 2.97 -0.91 17.43
C ASN A 206 1.51 -0.91 16.97
N SER A 207 1.08 -1.91 16.21
CA SER A 207 -0.28 -2.03 15.69
C SER A 207 -0.69 -3.48 15.59
N VAL A 208 -1.99 -3.74 15.54
CA VAL A 208 -2.59 -5.08 15.37
C VAL A 208 -3.54 -5.09 14.18
N TYR A 209 -3.88 -6.29 13.69
CA TYR A 209 -4.86 -6.42 12.61
C TYR A 209 -6.27 -5.98 13.03
N PRO A 210 -7.06 -5.39 12.11
CA PRO A 210 -8.43 -4.96 12.40
C PRO A 210 -9.40 -6.13 12.58
N GLU A 211 -10.53 -5.87 13.25
CA GLU A 211 -11.54 -6.87 13.63
C GLU A 211 -12.09 -7.69 12.46
N ILE A 212 -12.11 -7.13 11.24
CA ILE A 212 -12.54 -7.84 10.02
C ILE A 212 -11.79 -9.17 9.79
N TYR A 213 -10.54 -9.27 10.25
CA TYR A 213 -9.76 -10.51 10.16
C TYR A 213 -10.30 -11.63 11.07
N ASP A 214 -10.98 -11.30 12.17
CA ASP A 214 -11.60 -12.28 13.09
C ASP A 214 -12.96 -12.80 12.60
N GLN A 215 -13.57 -12.12 11.62
CA GLN A 215 -14.96 -12.35 11.24
C GLN A 215 -15.15 -13.50 10.22
N ALA A 216 -14.09 -13.87 9.49
CA ALA A 216 -14.16 -14.85 8.42
C ALA A 216 -12.79 -15.48 8.15
N PHE A 217 -12.79 -16.58 7.38
CA PHE A 217 -11.55 -17.14 6.86
C PHE A 217 -11.32 -16.60 5.44
N TRP A 218 -10.23 -15.85 5.25
CA TRP A 218 -9.96 -15.08 4.03
C TRP A 218 -9.18 -15.85 2.96
N GLY A 219 -8.72 -17.07 3.26
CA GLY A 219 -7.97 -17.94 2.35
C GLY A 219 -6.48 -18.03 2.70
N VAL A 220 -5.70 -18.66 1.83
CA VAL A 220 -4.31 -19.05 2.15
C VAL A 220 -3.22 -18.16 1.53
N SER A 221 -3.59 -17.13 0.78
CA SER A 221 -2.61 -16.33 0.01
C SER A 221 -2.90 -14.83 0.01
N PHE A 222 -1.83 -14.02 0.09
CA PHE A 222 -1.69 -12.57 -0.22
C PHE A 222 -2.59 -11.55 0.50
N LYS A 223 -3.64 -12.00 1.21
CA LYS A 223 -4.63 -11.14 1.89
C LYS A 223 -4.25 -10.71 3.30
N TRP A 224 -3.02 -11.04 3.68
CA TRP A 224 -2.57 -11.01 5.07
C TRP A 224 -1.47 -10.01 5.33
N ASP A 225 -1.02 -9.29 4.30
CA ASP A 225 0.18 -8.46 4.39
C ASP A 225 -0.20 -6.99 4.50
N THR A 226 0.21 -6.35 5.59
CA THR A 226 -0.09 -4.94 5.86
C THR A 226 0.71 -4.02 4.93
N GLY A 227 0.05 -3.04 4.32
CA GLY A 227 0.70 -1.94 3.59
C GLY A 227 0.78 -0.68 4.45
N LEU A 228 1.83 0.12 4.26
CA LEU A 228 2.07 1.35 5.03
C LEU A 228 2.42 2.50 4.09
N ALA A 229 1.93 3.69 4.43
CA ALA A 229 2.43 4.96 3.91
C ALA A 229 2.66 5.94 5.07
N ILE A 230 3.73 6.73 5.00
CA ILE A 230 4.04 7.75 6.00
C ILE A 230 4.02 9.12 5.35
N ASN A 231 3.27 10.05 5.95
CA ASN A 231 3.38 11.47 5.67
C ASN A 231 4.15 12.13 6.82
N TYR A 232 5.44 12.35 6.61
CA TYR A 232 6.32 12.94 7.62
C TYR A 232 5.92 14.38 7.98
N SER A 233 5.41 15.16 7.01
CA SER A 233 4.99 16.55 7.25
C SER A 233 3.79 16.66 8.19
N LYS A 234 2.88 15.67 8.16
CA LYS A 234 1.71 15.56 9.03
C LYS A 234 1.93 14.63 10.23
N ALA A 235 3.13 14.08 10.40
CA ALA A 235 3.46 13.07 11.41
C ALA A 235 2.44 11.92 11.48
N GLN A 236 2.05 11.39 10.31
CA GLN A 236 0.92 10.48 10.15
C GLN A 236 1.34 9.18 9.45
N ILE A 237 0.84 8.06 9.95
CA ILE A 237 0.95 6.72 9.35
C ILE A 237 -0.42 6.32 8.82
N ILE A 238 -0.45 5.74 7.62
CA ILE A 238 -1.64 5.13 7.04
C ILE A 238 -1.41 3.66 6.83
N PHE A 239 -2.33 2.85 7.34
CA PHE A 239 -2.33 1.41 7.22
C PHE A 239 -3.37 0.99 6.18
N ASN A 240 -2.92 0.16 5.25
CA ASN A 240 -3.76 -0.53 4.28
C ASN A 240 -3.77 -2.02 4.63
N TYR A 241 -4.95 -2.57 4.89
CA TYR A 241 -5.13 -4.01 5.05
C TYR A 241 -5.82 -4.58 3.81
N PRO A 242 -5.31 -5.65 3.18
CA PRO A 242 -5.81 -6.16 1.90
C PRO A 242 -7.30 -6.46 1.83
N ILE A 243 -7.92 -6.84 2.95
CA ILE A 243 -9.33 -7.25 3.01
C ILE A 243 -10.26 -6.16 3.53
N SER A 244 -9.76 -4.97 3.86
CA SER A 244 -10.57 -3.89 4.43
C SER A 244 -10.81 -2.79 3.41
N ASN A 245 -12.07 -2.36 3.24
CA ASN A 245 -12.39 -1.13 2.53
C ASN A 245 -11.86 0.11 3.26
N GLU A 246 -11.52 -0.01 4.54
CA GLU A 246 -11.04 1.10 5.34
C GLU A 246 -9.52 1.29 5.23
N LEU A 247 -9.09 2.54 5.27
CA LEU A 247 -7.73 2.91 5.65
C LEU A 247 -7.73 3.30 7.13
N TYR A 248 -6.74 2.79 7.88
CA TYR A 248 -6.55 3.17 9.28
C TYR A 248 -5.44 4.19 9.36
N ILE A 249 -5.62 5.17 10.22
CA ILE A 249 -4.76 6.34 10.31
C ILE A 249 -4.30 6.45 11.75
N SER A 250 -2.99 6.58 11.95
CA SER A 250 -2.41 6.83 13.25
C SER A 250 -1.35 7.92 13.21
N ASP A 251 -0.98 8.43 14.36
CA ASP A 251 0.18 9.29 14.50
C ASP A 251 1.47 8.45 14.58
N LEU A 252 2.64 9.10 14.63
CA LEU A 252 3.92 8.37 14.75
C LEU A 252 4.11 7.68 16.12
N SER A 253 3.27 7.98 17.11
CA SER A 253 3.31 7.36 18.45
C SER A 253 2.34 6.19 18.63
N PHE A 254 1.53 5.89 17.61
CA PHE A 254 0.52 4.83 17.59
C PHE A 254 -0.56 4.99 18.68
N THR A 255 -0.84 6.22 19.11
CA THR A 255 -1.78 6.49 20.22
C THR A 255 -3.19 6.77 19.75
N GLU A 256 -3.35 7.40 18.60
CA GLU A 256 -4.65 7.70 18.01
C GLU A 256 -4.90 6.80 16.80
N SER A 257 -6.12 6.29 16.66
CA SER A 257 -6.52 5.59 15.43
C SER A 257 -7.90 6.03 14.97
N LYS A 258 -8.01 6.32 13.67
CA LYS A 258 -9.29 6.51 12.99
C LYS A 258 -9.33 5.67 11.72
N ALA A 259 -10.52 5.21 11.36
CA ALA A 259 -10.75 4.49 10.12
C ALA A 259 -11.57 5.36 9.15
N ILE A 260 -11.23 5.31 7.86
CA ILE A 260 -11.99 5.98 6.79
C ILE A 260 -12.28 4.97 5.69
N ASN A 261 -13.53 4.92 5.22
CA ASN A 261 -13.90 4.04 4.13
C ASN A 261 -13.40 4.59 2.78
N ILE A 262 -12.60 3.79 2.07
CA ILE A 262 -12.05 4.10 0.75
C ILE A 262 -12.26 2.89 -0.17
N SER A 263 -13.51 2.63 -0.54
CA SER A 263 -13.86 1.54 -1.45
C SER A 263 -13.39 1.77 -2.90
N SER A 264 -13.10 0.68 -3.60
CA SER A 264 -12.95 0.66 -5.06
C SER A 264 -14.31 0.80 -5.74
N LYS A 265 -14.34 1.38 -6.95
CA LYS A 265 -15.52 1.38 -7.82
C LYS A 265 -15.68 0.09 -8.64
N TYR A 266 -14.68 -0.79 -8.61
CA TYR A 266 -14.65 -2.01 -9.44
C TYR A 266 -15.12 -3.27 -8.69
N PHE A 267 -15.25 -3.22 -7.37
CA PHE A 267 -15.90 -4.26 -6.56
C PHE A 267 -16.40 -3.67 -5.24
N ASP A 268 -17.37 -4.32 -4.60
CA ASP A 268 -18.00 -3.80 -3.38
C ASP A 268 -17.11 -3.95 -2.12
N SER A 269 -16.70 -5.19 -1.83
CA SER A 269 -15.81 -5.54 -0.71
C SER A 269 -15.05 -6.83 -1.03
N PRO A 270 -13.84 -7.03 -0.45
CA PRO A 270 -13.12 -8.28 -0.60
C PRO A 270 -13.96 -9.45 -0.07
N GLN A 271 -13.94 -10.58 -0.79
CA GLN A 271 -14.76 -11.74 -0.44
C GLN A 271 -13.95 -12.76 0.39
N PRO A 272 -14.47 -13.25 1.53
CA PRO A 272 -13.82 -14.30 2.28
C PRO A 272 -13.91 -15.63 1.54
N PHE A 273 -13.00 -16.55 1.83
CA PHE A 273 -13.12 -17.94 1.38
C PHE A 273 -14.27 -18.64 2.11
N SER A 274 -14.45 -18.37 3.40
CA SER A 274 -15.57 -18.86 4.19
C SER A 274 -15.99 -17.83 5.22
N SER A 275 -17.29 -17.63 5.38
CA SER A 275 -17.87 -16.83 6.47
C SER A 275 -17.68 -17.46 7.86
N ASN A 276 -17.26 -18.74 7.93
CA ASN A 276 -16.86 -19.37 9.18
C ASN A 276 -15.36 -19.13 9.41
N PRO A 277 -14.94 -18.30 10.39
CA PRO A 277 -13.53 -18.06 10.68
C PRO A 277 -12.76 -19.35 11.06
N LYS A 278 -13.45 -20.36 11.60
CA LYS A 278 -12.85 -21.65 11.95
C LYS A 278 -12.72 -22.63 10.78
N ALA A 279 -13.11 -22.25 9.56
CA ALA A 279 -13.00 -23.12 8.38
C ALA A 279 -11.57 -23.61 8.13
N TYR A 280 -10.55 -22.84 8.55
CA TYR A 280 -9.15 -23.25 8.48
C TYR A 280 -8.86 -24.59 9.20
N LEU A 281 -9.53 -24.85 10.32
CA LEU A 281 -9.29 -26.06 11.13
C LEU A 281 -9.73 -27.35 10.41
N ASP A 282 -10.58 -27.22 9.39
CA ASP A 282 -11.08 -28.33 8.59
C ASP A 282 -10.33 -28.52 7.26
N ILE A 283 -9.31 -27.70 6.97
CA ILE A 283 -8.59 -27.69 5.68
C ILE A 283 -8.14 -29.09 5.27
N ASN A 284 -7.40 -29.77 6.13
CA ASN A 284 -6.84 -31.10 5.83
C ASN A 284 -7.91 -32.20 5.64
N LYS A 285 -9.19 -31.90 5.89
CA LYS A 285 -10.30 -32.85 5.80
C LYS A 285 -11.24 -32.55 4.63
N LYS A 286 -11.39 -31.26 4.25
CA LYS A 286 -12.45 -30.81 3.34
C LYS A 286 -11.96 -30.07 2.11
N PHE A 287 -10.75 -29.49 2.13
CA PHE A 287 -10.29 -28.60 1.06
C PHE A 287 -8.88 -28.98 0.64
N ASP A 288 -8.66 -29.15 -0.66
CA ASP A 288 -7.29 -29.22 -1.18
C ASP A 288 -6.68 -27.79 -1.22
N TYR A 289 -5.37 -27.70 -0.99
CA TYR A 289 -4.64 -26.43 -0.94
C TYR A 289 -4.79 -25.59 -2.21
N LYS A 290 -4.79 -26.26 -3.37
CA LYS A 290 -4.86 -25.62 -4.69
C LYS A 290 -6.21 -24.95 -4.93
N SER A 291 -7.30 -25.57 -4.48
CA SER A 291 -8.65 -25.01 -4.56
C SER A 291 -8.77 -23.75 -3.69
N MET A 292 -8.21 -23.77 -2.47
CA MET A 292 -8.17 -22.57 -1.62
C MET A 292 -7.31 -21.46 -2.20
N GLU A 293 -6.16 -21.80 -2.78
CA GLU A 293 -5.30 -20.83 -3.46
C GLU A 293 -6.06 -20.21 -4.64
N ASN A 294 -6.71 -21.02 -5.48
CA ASN A 294 -7.46 -20.53 -6.64
C ASN A 294 -8.60 -19.60 -6.24
N GLU A 295 -9.37 -19.94 -5.20
CA GLU A 295 -10.42 -19.06 -4.66
C GLU A 295 -9.83 -17.80 -4.00
N ALA A 296 -8.71 -17.91 -3.30
CA ALA A 296 -8.04 -16.74 -2.74
C ALA A 296 -7.63 -15.76 -3.85
N MET A 297 -7.10 -16.30 -4.96
CA MET A 297 -6.68 -15.55 -6.13
C MET A 297 -7.82 -15.12 -7.06
N SER A 298 -9.06 -15.55 -6.82
CA SER A 298 -10.24 -15.13 -7.60
C SER A 298 -10.97 -13.91 -7.00
N HIS A 299 -10.64 -13.55 -5.76
CA HIS A 299 -11.30 -12.47 -5.03
C HIS A 299 -10.43 -11.21 -4.99
N SER A 300 -10.92 -10.12 -5.58
CA SER A 300 -10.25 -8.82 -5.58
C SER A 300 -9.94 -8.31 -4.17
N ASP A 301 -8.79 -7.66 -4.03
CA ASP A 301 -8.21 -7.22 -2.76
C ASP A 301 -7.41 -5.92 -2.91
N PHE A 302 -7.05 -5.29 -1.80
CA PHE A 302 -6.13 -4.15 -1.77
C PHE A 302 -4.68 -4.63 -1.63
N ALA A 303 -3.74 -4.03 -2.34
CA ALA A 303 -2.36 -4.51 -2.38
C ALA A 303 -1.39 -3.69 -1.52
N GLY A 304 -1.57 -2.36 -1.50
CA GLY A 304 -0.66 -1.42 -0.87
C GLY A 304 -1.17 0.01 -0.93
N ILE A 305 -0.43 0.90 -0.29
CA ILE A 305 -0.67 2.35 -0.32
C ILE A 305 0.66 3.08 -0.39
N LEU A 306 0.76 4.06 -1.27
CA LEU A 306 1.95 4.89 -1.47
C LEU A 306 1.58 6.35 -1.22
N TYR A 307 2.45 7.08 -0.53
CA TYR A 307 2.34 8.54 -0.39
C TYR A 307 3.23 9.21 -1.42
N ASP A 308 2.67 10.18 -2.13
CA ASP A 308 3.39 11.06 -3.05
C ASP A 308 3.57 12.42 -2.41
N GLU A 309 4.74 12.62 -1.82
CA GLU A 309 5.13 13.84 -1.13
C GLU A 309 5.30 15.04 -2.07
N PHE A 310 5.53 14.80 -3.37
CA PHE A 310 5.74 15.85 -4.36
C PHE A 310 4.40 16.45 -4.84
N ASN A 311 3.35 15.63 -4.89
CA ASN A 311 2.01 16.06 -5.30
C ASN A 311 1.02 16.15 -4.12
N ASN A 312 1.42 15.76 -2.91
CA ASN A 312 0.58 15.66 -1.70
C ASN A 312 -0.69 14.81 -1.93
N VAL A 313 -0.51 13.63 -2.51
CA VAL A 313 -1.59 12.66 -2.76
C VAL A 313 -1.21 11.27 -2.27
N TYR A 314 -2.20 10.40 -2.13
CA TYR A 314 -1.96 8.98 -1.84
C TYR A 314 -2.50 8.12 -2.98
N TYR A 315 -1.79 7.04 -3.28
CA TYR A 315 -2.18 6.05 -4.26
C TYR A 315 -2.45 4.74 -3.53
N ARG A 316 -3.71 4.31 -3.49
CA ARG A 316 -4.10 3.00 -2.95
C ARG A 316 -4.25 2.01 -4.09
N ILE A 317 -3.48 0.93 -4.06
CA ILE A 317 -3.42 -0.07 -5.12
C ILE A 317 -4.47 -1.14 -4.85
N VAL A 318 -5.19 -1.50 -5.91
CA VAL A 318 -6.30 -2.45 -5.88
C VAL A 318 -6.03 -3.54 -6.92
N TYR A 319 -6.02 -4.80 -6.51
CA TYR A 319 -5.95 -5.92 -7.46
C TYR A 319 -7.34 -6.36 -7.88
N LEU A 320 -7.58 -6.28 -9.19
CA LEU A 320 -8.77 -6.75 -9.86
C LEU A 320 -8.51 -8.17 -10.34
N ARG A 321 -8.79 -9.12 -9.45
CA ARG A 321 -8.47 -10.53 -9.66
C ARG A 321 -9.34 -11.13 -10.78
N PRO A 322 -8.78 -12.03 -11.61
CA PRO A 322 -9.57 -12.84 -12.54
C PRO A 322 -10.62 -13.65 -11.79
N ASN A 323 -11.72 -14.01 -12.45
CA ASN A 323 -12.69 -14.90 -11.82
C ASN A 323 -12.13 -16.34 -11.67
N LEU A 324 -12.81 -17.16 -10.87
CA LEU A 324 -12.34 -18.52 -10.54
C LEU A 324 -12.10 -19.41 -11.77
N GLU A 325 -12.91 -19.27 -12.83
CA GLU A 325 -12.76 -20.07 -14.04
C GLU A 325 -11.51 -19.65 -14.84
N GLU A 326 -11.22 -18.35 -14.89
CA GLU A 326 -9.97 -17.84 -15.48
C GLU A 326 -8.73 -18.32 -14.70
N ILE A 327 -8.80 -18.31 -13.36
CA ILE A 327 -7.74 -18.83 -12.49
C ILE A 327 -7.50 -20.32 -12.75
N LYS A 328 -8.57 -21.13 -12.81
CA LYS A 328 -8.49 -22.57 -13.14
C LYS A 328 -7.94 -22.82 -14.55
N ALA A 329 -8.21 -21.91 -15.49
CA ALA A 329 -7.65 -21.94 -16.85
C ALA A 329 -6.19 -21.46 -16.92
N GLY A 330 -5.61 -21.00 -15.80
CA GLY A 330 -4.21 -20.62 -15.68
C GLY A 330 -3.92 -19.12 -15.74
N ASN A 331 -4.95 -18.27 -15.95
CA ASN A 331 -4.78 -16.82 -15.88
C ASN A 331 -4.81 -16.35 -14.43
N LYS A 332 -3.63 -16.24 -13.81
CA LYS A 332 -3.45 -15.82 -12.41
C LYS A 332 -3.08 -14.34 -12.22
N ALA A 333 -2.81 -13.62 -13.31
CA ALA A 333 -2.34 -12.24 -13.24
C ALA A 333 -3.52 -11.26 -13.13
N PRO A 334 -3.60 -10.46 -12.06
CA PRO A 334 -4.69 -9.51 -11.92
C PRO A 334 -4.42 -8.24 -12.72
N ASN A 335 -5.47 -7.71 -13.34
CA ASN A 335 -5.51 -6.28 -13.64
C ASN A 335 -5.50 -5.50 -12.32
N PHE A 336 -5.32 -4.19 -12.37
CA PHE A 336 -5.33 -3.39 -11.15
C PHE A 336 -5.95 -2.04 -11.39
N SER A 337 -6.39 -1.41 -10.30
CA SER A 337 -6.72 0.00 -10.28
C SER A 337 -5.94 0.73 -9.21
N ILE A 338 -5.84 2.05 -9.37
CA ILE A 338 -5.20 2.93 -8.39
C ILE A 338 -6.21 3.98 -7.98
N ILE A 339 -6.65 3.93 -6.72
CA ILE A 339 -7.45 4.98 -6.11
C ILE A 339 -6.51 6.13 -5.74
N THR A 340 -6.79 7.32 -6.24
CA THR A 340 -6.05 8.54 -5.90
C THR A 340 -6.81 9.30 -4.81
N LEU A 341 -6.13 9.60 -3.71
CA LEU A 341 -6.63 10.40 -2.59
C LEU A 341 -5.89 11.73 -2.52
N ASP A 342 -6.60 12.80 -2.15
CA ASP A 342 -5.95 14.07 -1.84
C ASP A 342 -5.22 14.03 -0.49
N GLU A 343 -4.60 15.15 -0.12
CA GLU A 343 -3.86 15.29 1.14
C GLU A 343 -4.71 15.13 2.41
N ASN A 344 -6.04 15.18 2.29
CA ASN A 344 -7.00 15.03 3.36
C ASN A 344 -7.68 13.64 3.31
N LEU A 345 -7.16 12.74 2.48
CA LEU A 345 -7.64 11.38 2.25
C LEU A 345 -9.05 11.31 1.66
N GLN A 346 -9.45 12.34 0.92
CA GLN A 346 -10.66 12.29 0.11
C GLN A 346 -10.35 11.61 -1.22
N LYS A 347 -11.20 10.66 -1.62
CA LYS A 347 -11.10 10.01 -2.93
C LYS A 347 -11.36 11.04 -4.03
N ILE A 348 -10.35 11.28 -4.86
CA ILE A 348 -10.43 12.20 -6.01
C ILE A 348 -10.35 11.47 -7.35
N GLY A 349 -9.95 10.20 -7.41
CA GLY A 349 -9.89 9.47 -8.68
C GLY A 349 -9.73 7.98 -8.48
N GLU A 350 -10.00 7.22 -9.54
CA GLU A 350 -9.65 5.81 -9.60
C GLU A 350 -9.49 5.37 -11.07
N ASP A 351 -8.26 5.01 -11.44
CA ASP A 351 -7.87 4.66 -12.82
C ASP A 351 -7.53 3.18 -12.94
N PHE A 352 -7.89 2.58 -14.07
CA PHE A 352 -7.66 1.15 -14.39
C PHE A 352 -6.37 0.96 -15.18
N PHE A 353 -5.67 -0.14 -14.91
CA PHE A 353 -4.45 -0.56 -15.58
C PHE A 353 -4.54 -2.05 -15.96
N ASP A 354 -4.20 -2.34 -17.21
CA ASP A 354 -4.19 -3.71 -17.76
C ASP A 354 -2.84 -4.39 -17.49
N GLN A 355 -2.89 -5.64 -17.01
CA GLN A 355 -1.71 -6.40 -16.62
C GLN A 355 -0.81 -6.84 -17.78
N LYS A 356 -1.29 -6.78 -19.02
CA LYS A 356 -0.46 -7.08 -20.20
C LYS A 356 0.48 -5.92 -20.51
N THR A 357 0.09 -4.69 -20.18
CA THR A 357 0.90 -3.49 -20.38
C THR A 357 1.74 -3.19 -19.14
N TYR A 358 1.14 -3.25 -17.95
CA TYR A 358 1.78 -2.80 -16.72
C TYR A 358 2.03 -3.94 -15.74
N ASP A 359 3.15 -3.88 -15.00
CA ASP A 359 3.39 -4.78 -13.88
C ASP A 359 2.81 -4.20 -12.59
N ASN A 360 1.93 -4.96 -11.94
CA ASN A 360 1.19 -4.53 -10.78
C ASN A 360 2.00 -4.59 -9.48
N SER A 361 3.21 -5.16 -9.49
CA SER A 361 4.11 -5.26 -8.33
C SER A 361 5.25 -4.22 -8.34
N MET A 362 5.54 -3.64 -9.50
CA MET A 362 6.60 -2.65 -9.71
C MET A 362 6.04 -1.23 -9.86
N ILE A 363 5.53 -0.69 -8.76
CA ILE A 363 4.93 0.64 -8.68
C ILE A 363 5.61 1.44 -7.57
N PHE A 364 6.15 2.62 -7.86
CA PHE A 364 6.81 3.47 -6.86
C PHE A 364 6.62 4.96 -7.16
N VAL A 365 6.86 5.81 -6.17
CA VAL A 365 6.82 7.27 -6.33
C VAL A 365 8.23 7.84 -6.48
N SER A 366 8.37 8.82 -7.36
CA SER A 366 9.58 9.64 -7.55
C SER A 366 9.21 11.13 -7.61
N SER A 367 10.20 12.02 -7.71
CA SER A 367 9.96 13.46 -7.90
C SER A 367 9.18 13.76 -9.19
N LYS A 368 9.29 12.88 -10.20
CA LYS A 368 8.56 12.98 -11.48
C LYS A 368 7.09 12.53 -11.39
N GLY A 369 6.70 11.81 -10.34
CA GLY A 369 5.36 11.27 -10.13
C GLY A 369 5.33 9.76 -9.84
N LEU A 370 4.16 9.15 -10.08
CA LEU A 370 3.93 7.71 -9.90
C LEU A 370 4.48 6.92 -11.08
N ASN A 371 5.45 6.05 -10.84
CA ASN A 371 6.08 5.21 -11.83
C ASN A 371 5.45 3.82 -11.82
N ILE A 372 5.05 3.31 -12.98
CA ILE A 372 4.50 1.96 -13.15
C ILE A 372 5.28 1.25 -14.26
N ALA A 373 5.84 0.07 -13.97
CA ALA A 373 6.67 -0.64 -14.94
C ALA A 373 5.86 -1.07 -16.18
N ARG A 374 6.45 -0.87 -17.36
CA ARG A 374 5.92 -1.25 -18.67
C ARG A 374 6.49 -2.59 -19.10
N LYS A 375 5.75 -3.65 -18.76
CA LYS A 375 6.13 -5.04 -19.01
C LYS A 375 6.16 -5.37 -20.50
N ASP A 376 5.24 -4.80 -21.26
CA ASP A 376 5.19 -4.92 -22.72
C ASP A 376 6.46 -4.36 -23.38
N LEU A 377 6.91 -3.17 -22.94
CA LEU A 377 8.12 -2.55 -23.48
C LEU A 377 9.39 -3.30 -23.12
N PHE A 378 9.46 -3.92 -21.94
CA PHE A 378 10.58 -4.77 -21.58
C PHE A 378 10.72 -5.98 -22.53
N TYR A 379 9.61 -6.61 -22.94
CA TYR A 379 9.66 -7.71 -23.90
C TYR A 379 10.02 -7.28 -25.33
N GLU A 380 9.86 -6.00 -25.66
CA GLU A 380 10.35 -5.43 -26.91
C GLU A 380 11.84 -5.08 -26.85
N ASN A 381 12.32 -4.65 -25.68
CA ASN A 381 13.72 -4.32 -25.43
C ASN A 381 14.16 -4.66 -24.00
N GLU A 382 14.81 -5.81 -23.84
CA GLU A 382 15.29 -6.30 -22.54
C GLU A 382 16.50 -5.50 -21.99
N GLU A 383 17.08 -4.58 -22.78
CA GLU A 383 18.16 -3.70 -22.34
C GLU A 383 17.67 -2.56 -21.43
N LEU A 384 16.35 -2.36 -21.33
CA LEU A 384 15.74 -1.29 -20.56
C LEU A 384 14.57 -1.79 -19.72
N ILE A 385 14.58 -1.50 -18.43
CA ILE A 385 13.35 -1.47 -17.65
C ILE A 385 12.77 -0.06 -17.76
N GLN A 386 11.55 0.00 -18.27
CA GLN A 386 10.85 1.25 -18.51
C GLN A 386 9.68 1.39 -17.55
N PHE A 387 9.54 2.57 -16.94
CA PHE A 387 8.39 2.93 -16.13
C PHE A 387 7.67 4.09 -16.80
N GLU A 388 6.36 3.96 -16.96
CA GLU A 388 5.53 5.09 -17.35
C GLU A 388 5.20 5.93 -16.12
N VAL A 389 5.41 7.24 -16.25
CA VAL A 389 5.26 8.19 -15.17
C VAL A 389 3.89 8.85 -15.27
N PHE A 390 3.12 8.79 -14.20
CA PHE A 390 1.79 9.35 -14.10
C PHE A 390 1.74 10.49 -13.08
N THR A 391 0.95 11.51 -13.40
CA THR A 391 0.60 12.58 -12.44
C THR A 391 -0.92 12.76 -12.40
N PRO A 392 -1.50 13.09 -11.23
CA PRO A 392 -2.92 13.36 -11.12
C PRO A 392 -3.24 14.70 -11.78
N LYS A 393 -4.15 14.71 -12.76
CA LYS A 393 -4.68 15.93 -13.38
C LYS A 393 -6.17 16.04 -13.10
N LYS A 394 -6.60 17.20 -12.56
CA LYS A 394 -8.02 17.49 -12.37
C LYS A 394 -8.70 17.63 -13.73
N ASN A 395 -9.76 16.86 -13.97
CA ASN A 395 -10.63 17.11 -15.12
C ASN A 395 -11.32 18.47 -14.93
N LYS A 396 -11.04 19.44 -15.81
CA LYS A 396 -11.91 20.61 -15.94
C LYS A 396 -13.22 20.12 -16.53
N THR A 397 -14.27 20.02 -15.74
CA THR A 397 -15.62 19.75 -16.25
C THR A 397 -15.97 20.87 -17.25
N GLN A 398 -16.01 20.55 -18.54
CA GLN A 398 -16.51 21.47 -19.56
C GLN A 398 -18.01 21.68 -19.32
N PHE A 399 -18.38 22.87 -18.84
CA PHE A 399 -19.76 23.30 -18.86
C PHE A 399 -20.18 23.56 -20.31
N ASN A 400 -20.88 22.61 -20.91
CA ASN A 400 -21.79 22.94 -22.00
C ASN A 400 -22.94 23.76 -21.41
N LYS A 401 -22.79 25.08 -21.42
CA LYS A 401 -23.95 25.98 -21.39
C LYS A 401 -24.78 25.67 -22.64
N LYS A 402 -25.79 24.81 -22.51
CA LYS A 402 -26.91 24.80 -23.45
C LYS A 402 -27.56 26.18 -23.33
N LYS A 403 -27.25 27.04 -24.30
CA LYS A 403 -28.20 28.07 -24.75
C LYS A 403 -29.34 27.32 -25.42
N LEU A 404 -30.53 27.41 -24.86
CA LEU A 404 -31.78 27.75 -25.55
C LEU A 404 -32.84 28.01 -24.48
#